data_AF-A0A950M9X1-F1
#
_entry.id   AF-A0A950M9X1-F1
#
_cell.length_a   1.000
_cell.length_b   1.000
_cell.length_c   1.000
_cell.angle_alpha   90.00
_cell.angle_beta   90.00
_cell.angle_gamma   90.00
#
_symmetry.space_group_name_H-M   'P 1'
#
loop_
_entity.id
_entity.type
_entity.pdbx_description
1 polymer ?
#
loop_
_entity_poly.entity_id
_entity_poly.type
_entity_poly.pdbx_seq_one_letter_code
_entity_poly.pdbx_strand_id
1 'polypeptide(L)'
;EHHGLAPGQKPHESPLVVTLPLVLLAIPSVIIGALTIKPMLFGDYFKGAIEIAENHPAMEELAKDFSGAAAMGAQAFMSLPFWLALAGVAAAYYCYMVNRSVPEWFYNKFRFLHTLLDNKYYMDKFNEVVFAGGARLIGGGLWTVGDKGIIDGLIINGSAHVVNLFSRISRMFQSGYIYHYAFVMILGVVGFLSYFILTPMFK
;
A
#
# COMPACT_ATOMS: atom_id res chain seq x y z
N GLU A 1 -3.56 -14.63 -20.15
CA GLU A 1 -4.29 -15.85 -20.53
C GLU A 1 -5.76 -15.48 -20.71
N HIS A 2 -6.31 -15.67 -21.91
CA HIS A 2 -7.74 -15.44 -22.13
C HIS A 2 -8.48 -16.67 -21.61
N HIS A 3 -9.25 -16.52 -20.53
CA HIS A 3 -10.28 -17.49 -20.12
C HIS A 3 -11.47 -17.49 -21.10
N GLY A 4 -11.17 -17.56 -22.39
CA GLY A 4 -12.16 -17.68 -23.46
C GLY A 4 -12.43 -19.16 -23.76
N LEU A 5 -13.66 -19.45 -24.15
CA LEU A 5 -14.07 -20.77 -24.65
C LEU A 5 -13.17 -21.18 -25.83
N ALA A 6 -12.74 -22.43 -25.85
CA ALA A 6 -11.96 -22.97 -26.96
C ALA A 6 -12.79 -22.99 -28.26
N PRO A 7 -12.17 -22.95 -29.46
CA PRO A 7 -12.89 -23.03 -30.73
C PRO A 7 -13.84 -24.24 -30.76
N GLY A 8 -15.15 -23.99 -30.90
CA GLY A 8 -16.20 -25.03 -30.92
C GLY A 8 -16.97 -25.23 -29.61
N GLN A 9 -16.57 -24.59 -28.51
CA GLN A 9 -17.36 -24.57 -27.28
C GLN A 9 -18.47 -23.52 -27.34
N LYS A 10 -19.68 -23.90 -26.92
CA LYS A 10 -20.83 -22.99 -26.85
C LYS A 10 -20.83 -22.24 -25.51
N PRO A 11 -21.23 -20.97 -25.46
CA PRO A 11 -21.51 -20.27 -24.21
C PRO A 11 -22.47 -21.11 -23.37
N HIS A 12 -22.07 -21.41 -22.15
CA HIS A 12 -22.90 -22.11 -21.18
C HIS A 12 -23.06 -21.23 -19.94
N GLU A 13 -24.19 -21.41 -19.26
CA GLU A 13 -24.42 -20.77 -17.98
C GLU A 13 -23.36 -21.19 -16.96
N SER A 14 -23.10 -20.29 -16.01
CA SER A 14 -22.19 -20.62 -14.91
C SER A 14 -22.79 -21.74 -14.05
N PRO A 15 -21.97 -22.61 -13.45
CA PRO A 15 -22.46 -23.64 -12.54
C PRO A 15 -23.33 -23.06 -11.43
N LEU A 16 -24.25 -23.85 -10.88
CA LEU A 16 -25.17 -23.42 -9.82
C LEU A 16 -24.45 -22.83 -8.58
N VAL A 17 -23.21 -23.24 -8.33
CA VAL A 17 -22.37 -22.72 -7.25
C VAL A 17 -22.07 -21.22 -7.41
N VAL A 18 -22.12 -20.68 -8.64
CA VAL A 18 -21.90 -19.25 -8.94
C VAL A 18 -23.22 -18.51 -9.11
N THR A 19 -24.17 -19.08 -9.85
CA THR A 19 -25.45 -18.39 -10.14
C THR A 19 -26.32 -18.24 -8.90
N LEU A 20 -26.34 -19.24 -8.00
CA LEU A 20 -27.15 -19.21 -6.80
C LEU A 20 -26.72 -18.06 -5.84
N PRO A 21 -25.43 -17.88 -5.49
CA PRO A 21 -25.01 -16.71 -4.71
C PRO A 21 -25.33 -15.36 -5.37
N LEU A 22 -25.15 -15.23 -6.68
CA LEU A 22 -25.42 -13.97 -7.37
C LEU A 22 -26.90 -13.60 -7.31
N VAL A 23 -27.81 -14.56 -7.54
CA VAL A 23 -29.26 -14.35 -7.40
C VAL A 23 -29.63 -14.06 -5.95
N LEU A 24 -29.05 -14.81 -5.00
CA LEU A 24 -29.30 -14.64 -3.58
C LEU A 24 -28.78 -13.30 -3.04
N LEU A 25 -27.78 -12.67 -3.67
CA LEU A 25 -27.34 -11.31 -3.36
C LEU A 25 -28.25 -10.24 -4.01
N ALA A 26 -28.75 -10.48 -5.22
CA ALA A 26 -29.58 -9.52 -5.95
C ALA A 26 -30.93 -9.26 -5.24
N ILE A 27 -31.61 -10.33 -4.79
CA ILE A 27 -32.93 -10.24 -4.13
C ILE A 27 -32.91 -9.35 -2.87
N PRO A 28 -32.06 -9.61 -1.86
CA PRO A 28 -31.99 -8.77 -0.66
C PRO A 28 -31.46 -7.37 -0.97
N SER A 29 -30.61 -7.18 -1.99
CA SER A 29 -30.15 -5.85 -2.39
C SER A 29 -31.31 -4.94 -2.81
N VAL A 30 -32.26 -5.47 -3.60
CA VAL A 30 -33.48 -4.74 -4.00
C VAL A 30 -34.40 -4.50 -2.80
N ILE A 31 -34.62 -5.52 -1.97
CA ILE A 31 -35.52 -5.43 -0.81
C ILE A 31 -35.00 -4.42 0.21
N ILE A 32 -33.73 -4.53 0.60
CA ILE A 32 -33.11 -3.62 1.57
C ILE A 32 -33.11 -2.21 1.00
N GLY A 33 -32.70 -2.00 -0.25
CA GLY A 33 -32.73 -0.68 -0.88
C GLY A 33 -34.12 -0.04 -0.85
N ALA A 34 -35.17 -0.80 -1.15
CA ALA A 34 -36.55 -0.30 -1.12
C ALA A 34 -37.03 0.03 0.30
N LEU A 35 -36.63 -0.74 1.32
CA LEU A 35 -37.05 -0.53 2.71
C LEU A 35 -36.25 0.57 3.42
N THR A 36 -34.93 0.68 3.15
CA THR A 36 -34.03 1.56 3.91
C THR A 36 -33.87 2.94 3.33
N ILE A 37 -34.23 3.18 2.07
CA ILE A 37 -34.06 4.48 1.41
C ILE A 37 -34.68 5.64 2.20
N LYS A 38 -35.89 5.47 2.73
CA LYS A 38 -36.58 6.53 3.50
C LYS A 38 -35.93 6.81 4.86
N PRO A 39 -35.70 5.81 5.76
CA PRO A 39 -35.03 6.07 7.03
C PRO A 39 -33.56 6.46 6.86
N MET A 40 -32.90 6.09 5.76
CA MET A 40 -31.54 6.51 5.45
C MET A 40 -31.48 7.99 5.04
N LEU A 41 -32.40 8.46 4.18
CA LEU A 41 -32.42 9.84 3.69
C LEU A 41 -32.99 10.84 4.70
N PHE A 42 -34.05 10.47 5.42
CA PHE A 42 -34.82 11.39 6.28
C PHE A 42 -34.84 11.01 7.76
N GLY A 43 -34.20 9.88 8.13
CA GLY A 43 -34.06 9.48 9.54
C GLY A 43 -32.74 9.96 10.14
N ASP A 44 -32.39 9.40 11.30
CA ASP A 44 -31.17 9.78 12.03
C ASP A 44 -29.88 9.12 11.49
N TYR A 45 -29.93 8.38 10.37
CA TYR A 45 -28.79 7.58 9.89
C TYR A 45 -27.53 8.41 9.60
N PHE A 46 -27.68 9.60 9.01
CA PHE A 46 -26.57 10.51 8.71
C PHE A 46 -26.36 11.62 9.74
N LYS A 47 -27.12 11.60 10.83
CA LYS A 47 -27.07 12.66 11.84
C LYS A 47 -25.69 12.75 12.48
N GLY A 48 -25.09 13.94 12.45
CA GLY A 48 -23.74 14.20 12.96
C GLY A 48 -22.60 13.81 12.01
N ALA A 49 -22.87 13.11 10.90
CA ALA A 49 -21.89 12.86 9.83
C ALA A 49 -22.03 13.87 8.68
N ILE A 50 -23.27 14.30 8.39
CA ILE A 50 -23.58 15.30 7.38
C ILE A 50 -24.42 16.38 8.05
N GLU A 51 -23.87 17.60 8.16
CA GLU A 51 -24.60 18.76 8.63
C GLU A 51 -25.00 19.62 7.43
N ILE A 52 -26.28 19.95 7.36
CA ILE A 52 -26.83 20.81 6.32
C ILE A 52 -27.00 22.18 6.94
N ALA A 53 -26.31 23.17 6.38
CA ALA A 53 -26.44 24.55 6.81
C ALA A 53 -27.92 24.99 6.75
N GLU A 54 -28.37 25.76 7.73
CA GLU A 54 -29.78 26.18 7.87
C GLU A 54 -30.33 26.89 6.62
N ASN A 55 -29.45 27.48 5.80
CA ASN A 55 -29.80 28.20 4.57
C ASN A 55 -29.93 27.30 3.33
N HIS A 56 -29.82 25.97 3.44
CA HIS A 56 -29.82 25.06 2.29
C HIS A 56 -31.09 24.19 2.23
N PRO A 57 -32.13 24.58 1.47
CA PRO A 57 -33.45 23.94 1.51
C PRO A 57 -33.53 22.58 0.79
N ALA A 58 -32.44 22.08 0.20
CA ALA A 58 -32.49 20.93 -0.71
C ALA A 58 -33.09 19.66 -0.09
N MET A 59 -32.87 19.38 1.20
CA MET A 59 -33.49 18.21 1.84
C MET A 59 -34.97 18.40 2.15
N GLU A 60 -35.41 19.64 2.40
CA GLU A 60 -36.82 19.95 2.60
C GLU A 60 -37.60 19.87 1.28
N GLU A 61 -37.00 20.31 0.17
CA GLU A 61 -37.57 20.19 -1.17
C GLU A 61 -37.59 18.73 -1.63
N LEU A 62 -36.50 17.98 -1.41
CA LEU A 62 -36.44 16.55 -1.72
C LEU A 62 -37.48 15.73 -0.93
N ALA A 63 -37.76 16.11 0.32
CA ALA A 63 -38.77 15.45 1.14
C ALA A 63 -40.19 15.60 0.58
N LYS A 64 -40.48 16.71 -0.13
CA LYS A 64 -41.80 16.97 -0.74
C LYS A 64 -42.02 16.12 -1.99
N ASP A 65 -40.96 15.93 -2.78
CA ASP A 65 -41.02 15.17 -4.03
C ASP A 65 -40.87 13.65 -3.82
N PHE A 66 -40.28 13.23 -2.70
CA PHE A 66 -40.08 11.82 -2.40
C PHE A 66 -41.35 11.15 -1.86
N SER A 67 -42.08 10.49 -2.76
CA SER A 67 -43.32 9.74 -2.45
C SER A 67 -43.11 8.25 -2.15
N GLY A 68 -41.86 7.78 -2.11
CA GLY A 68 -41.47 6.40 -1.77
C GLY A 68 -40.72 5.68 -2.88
N ALA A 69 -40.14 4.52 -2.56
CA ALA A 69 -39.26 3.76 -3.48
C ALA A 69 -39.96 3.34 -4.78
N ALA A 70 -41.22 2.89 -4.69
CA ALA A 70 -42.00 2.48 -5.87
C ALA A 70 -42.34 3.66 -6.79
N ALA A 71 -42.73 4.80 -6.21
CA ALA A 71 -43.04 6.01 -6.95
C ALA A 71 -41.78 6.60 -7.61
N MET A 72 -40.65 6.59 -6.89
CA MET A 72 -39.34 6.96 -7.43
C MET A 72 -38.96 6.05 -8.62
N GLY A 73 -39.17 4.74 -8.51
CA GLY A 73 -38.92 3.80 -9.61
C GLY A 73 -39.80 4.06 -10.84
N ALA A 74 -41.08 4.39 -10.65
CA ALA A 74 -41.97 4.75 -11.74
C ALA A 74 -41.60 6.09 -12.39
N GLN A 75 -41.27 7.10 -11.58
CA GLN A 75 -40.83 8.42 -12.05
C GLN A 75 -39.47 8.38 -12.75
N ALA A 76 -38.62 7.40 -12.42
CA ALA A 76 -37.31 7.23 -13.04
C ALA A 76 -37.43 7.14 -14.57
N PHE A 77 -38.42 6.43 -15.12
CA PHE A 77 -38.63 6.31 -16.58
C PHE A 77 -38.91 7.63 -17.30
N MET A 78 -39.46 8.63 -16.58
CA MET A 78 -39.74 9.96 -17.12
C MET A 78 -38.61 10.95 -16.84
N SER A 79 -37.63 10.56 -16.03
CA SER A 79 -36.54 11.42 -15.61
C SER A 79 -35.44 11.54 -16.68
N LEU A 80 -34.84 12.72 -16.81
CA LEU A 80 -33.71 12.94 -17.71
C LEU A 80 -32.51 12.01 -17.43
N PRO A 81 -32.12 11.73 -16.16
CA PRO A 81 -31.01 10.82 -15.86
C PRO A 81 -31.21 9.40 -16.43
N PHE A 82 -32.44 8.89 -16.40
CA PHE A 82 -32.74 7.58 -16.98
C PHE A 82 -32.51 7.57 -18.50
N TRP A 83 -33.03 8.57 -19.20
CA TRP A 83 -32.83 8.68 -20.65
C TRP A 83 -31.38 8.91 -21.03
N LEU A 84 -30.62 9.67 -20.23
CA LEU A 84 -29.19 9.85 -20.42
C LEU A 84 -28.42 8.52 -20.25
N ALA A 85 -28.74 7.75 -19.22
CA ALA A 85 -28.15 6.42 -19.01
C ALA A 85 -28.50 5.46 -20.15
N LEU A 86 -29.77 5.44 -20.57
CA LEU A 86 -30.24 4.61 -21.69
C LEU A 86 -29.56 5.02 -23.01
N ALA A 87 -29.39 6.32 -23.26
CA ALA A 87 -28.66 6.82 -24.42
C ALA A 87 -27.19 6.37 -24.39
N GLY A 88 -26.56 6.34 -23.21
CA GLY A 88 -25.22 5.78 -23.04
C GLY A 88 -25.13 4.30 -23.43
N VAL A 89 -26.10 3.48 -22.98
CA VAL A 89 -26.19 2.06 -23.35
C VAL A 89 -26.43 1.89 -24.85
N ALA A 90 -27.34 2.66 -25.43
CA ALA A 90 -27.64 2.61 -26.87
C ALA A 90 -26.42 3.03 -27.71
N ALA A 91 -25.71 4.08 -27.30
CA ALA A 91 -24.48 4.53 -27.95
C ALA A 91 -23.39 3.45 -27.88
N ALA A 92 -23.19 2.82 -26.71
CA ALA A 92 -22.25 1.71 -26.56
C ALA A 92 -22.62 0.52 -27.45
N TYR A 93 -23.91 0.12 -27.47
CA TYR A 93 -24.40 -0.95 -28.34
C TYR A 93 -24.10 -0.65 -29.82
N TYR A 94 -24.41 0.57 -30.28
CA TYR A 94 -24.13 0.97 -31.65
C TYR A 94 -22.63 0.92 -31.97
N CYS A 95 -21.79 1.50 -31.10
CA CYS A 95 -20.34 1.55 -31.27
C CYS A 95 -19.66 0.17 -31.29
N TYR A 96 -20.13 -0.80 -30.49
CA TYR A 96 -19.45 -2.10 -30.34
C TYR A 96 -20.10 -3.24 -31.12
N MET A 97 -21.42 -3.21 -31.33
CA MET A 97 -22.16 -4.28 -32.03
C MET A 97 -22.50 -3.92 -33.48
N VAL A 98 -22.81 -2.66 -33.79
CA VAL A 98 -23.24 -2.26 -35.14
C VAL A 98 -22.07 -1.75 -35.97
N ASN A 99 -21.35 -0.74 -35.48
CA ASN A 99 -20.26 -0.11 -36.22
C ASN A 99 -19.00 0.10 -35.37
N ARG A 100 -18.11 -0.90 -35.42
CA ARG A 100 -16.83 -0.90 -34.71
C ARG A 100 -15.81 0.12 -35.22
N SER A 101 -16.02 0.72 -36.40
CA SER A 101 -15.13 1.76 -36.92
C SER A 101 -15.27 3.08 -36.15
N VAL A 102 -16.40 3.30 -35.45
CA VAL A 102 -16.64 4.52 -34.68
C VAL A 102 -15.69 4.61 -33.48
N PRO A 103 -15.58 3.60 -32.58
CA PRO A 103 -14.56 3.58 -31.54
C PRO A 103 -13.13 3.75 -32.06
N GLU A 104 -12.79 3.09 -33.17
CA GLU A 104 -11.45 3.16 -33.76
C GLU A 104 -11.12 4.58 -34.25
N TRP A 105 -12.09 5.25 -34.88
CA TRP A 105 -11.96 6.65 -35.27
C TRP A 105 -11.76 7.57 -34.06
N PHE A 106 -12.55 7.38 -32.98
CA PHE A 106 -12.39 8.14 -31.74
C PHE A 106 -11.02 7.91 -31.11
N TYR A 107 -10.55 6.67 -31.08
CA TYR A 107 -9.22 6.32 -30.60
C TYR A 107 -8.13 7.04 -31.40
N ASN A 108 -8.21 6.99 -32.73
CA ASN A 108 -7.21 7.60 -33.60
C ASN A 108 -7.19 9.13 -33.46
N LYS A 109 -8.35 9.78 -33.30
CA LYS A 109 -8.45 11.23 -33.17
C LYS A 109 -8.09 11.74 -31.77
N PHE A 110 -8.49 11.03 -30.73
CA PHE A 110 -8.29 11.40 -29.33
C PHE A 110 -7.31 10.48 -28.62
N ARG A 111 -6.28 10.02 -29.34
CA ARG A 111 -5.30 9.06 -28.83
C ARG A 111 -4.67 9.50 -27.52
N PHE A 112 -4.33 10.78 -27.39
CA PHE A 112 -3.79 11.35 -26.17
C PHE A 112 -4.73 11.17 -24.98
N LEU A 113 -6.01 11.54 -25.14
CA LEU A 113 -7.00 11.44 -24.07
C LEU A 113 -7.28 9.98 -23.73
N HIS A 114 -7.42 9.11 -24.75
CA HIS A 114 -7.56 7.68 -24.52
C HIS A 114 -6.37 7.12 -23.74
N THR A 115 -5.13 7.42 -24.14
CA THR A 115 -3.92 6.97 -23.43
C THR A 115 -3.89 7.49 -21.99
N LEU A 116 -4.31 8.72 -21.73
CA LEU A 116 -4.41 9.26 -20.38
C LEU A 116 -5.41 8.46 -19.51
N LEU A 117 -6.62 8.22 -20.01
CA LEU A 117 -7.66 7.48 -19.29
C LEU A 117 -7.30 6.00 -19.11
N ASP A 118 -6.72 5.38 -20.14
CA ASP A 118 -6.27 3.98 -20.14
C ASP A 118 -5.14 3.75 -19.14
N ASN A 119 -4.24 4.74 -18.98
CA ASN A 119 -3.21 4.73 -17.93
C ASN A 119 -3.76 5.20 -16.57
N LYS A 120 -5.09 5.26 -16.37
CA LYS A 120 -5.74 5.71 -15.13
C LYS A 120 -5.20 7.06 -14.63
N TYR A 121 -5.05 8.02 -15.55
CA TYR A 121 -4.44 9.32 -15.28
C TYR A 121 -2.99 9.27 -14.79
N TYR A 122 -2.29 8.16 -15.02
CA TYR A 122 -0.95 7.87 -14.52
C TYR A 122 -0.79 7.90 -13.00
N MET A 123 -1.89 7.88 -12.23
CA MET A 123 -1.84 7.93 -10.77
C MET A 123 -1.15 6.69 -10.18
N ASP A 124 -1.43 5.51 -10.73
CA ASP A 124 -0.77 4.26 -10.34
C ASP A 124 0.75 4.35 -10.58
N LYS A 125 1.16 4.81 -11.76
CA LYS A 125 2.57 4.95 -12.14
C LYS A 125 3.30 5.99 -11.29
N PHE A 126 2.63 7.11 -11.00
CA PHE A 126 3.15 8.11 -10.09
C PHE A 126 3.40 7.51 -8.71
N ASN A 127 2.43 6.74 -8.18
CA ASN A 127 2.58 6.12 -6.87
C ASN A 127 3.75 5.11 -6.85
N GLU A 128 3.82 4.25 -7.86
CA GLU A 128 4.89 3.27 -7.99
C GLU A 128 6.28 3.90 -8.11
N VAL A 129 6.43 4.95 -8.91
CA VAL A 129 7.73 5.60 -9.14
C VAL A 129 8.13 6.47 -7.94
N VAL A 130 7.21 7.29 -7.44
CA VAL A 130 7.52 8.30 -6.42
C VAL A 130 7.50 7.72 -5.03
N PHE A 131 6.40 7.07 -4.63
CA PHE A 131 6.28 6.53 -3.27
C PHE A 131 7.00 5.20 -3.13
N ALA A 132 6.66 4.20 -3.94
CA ALA A 132 7.29 2.88 -3.81
C ALA A 132 8.76 2.88 -4.25
N GLY A 133 9.08 3.57 -5.35
CA GLY A 133 10.45 3.77 -5.81
C GLY A 133 11.28 4.60 -4.82
N GLY A 134 10.74 5.73 -4.36
CA GLY A 134 11.37 6.57 -3.34
C GLY A 134 11.63 5.83 -2.03
N ALA A 135 10.64 5.10 -1.51
CA ALA A 135 10.79 4.31 -0.29
C ALA A 135 11.86 3.22 -0.42
N ARG A 136 11.92 2.52 -1.57
CA ARG A 136 12.96 1.52 -1.84
C ARG A 136 14.35 2.13 -1.92
N LEU A 137 14.50 3.30 -2.56
CA LEU A 137 15.78 4.00 -2.65
C LEU A 137 16.26 4.45 -1.27
N ILE A 138 15.39 5.07 -0.48
CA ILE A 138 15.73 5.52 0.88
C ILE A 138 16.05 4.31 1.76
N GLY A 139 15.22 3.27 1.74
CA GLY A 139 15.46 2.05 2.51
C GLY A 139 16.76 1.33 2.12
N GLY A 140 17.03 1.21 0.82
CA GLY A 140 18.28 0.63 0.31
C GLY A 140 19.51 1.47 0.68
N GLY A 141 19.39 2.80 0.66
CA GLY A 141 20.43 3.72 1.10
C GLY A 141 20.73 3.58 2.59
N LEU A 142 19.70 3.56 3.43
CA LEU A 142 19.84 3.37 4.87
C LEU A 142 20.45 2.00 5.23
N TRP A 143 20.06 0.93 4.54
CA TRP A 143 20.71 -0.38 4.71
C TRP A 143 22.18 -0.31 4.31
N THR A 144 22.48 0.10 3.08
CA THR A 144 23.84 -0.01 2.55
C THR A 144 24.81 0.91 3.30
N VAL A 145 24.40 2.14 3.61
CA VAL A 145 25.25 3.12 4.29
C VAL A 145 25.23 2.91 5.80
N GLY A 146 24.05 2.78 6.40
CA GLY A 146 23.89 2.68 7.85
C GLY A 146 24.35 1.33 8.38
N ASP A 147 23.72 0.26 7.93
CA ASP A 147 23.94 -1.07 8.50
C ASP A 147 25.26 -1.67 8.00
N LYS A 148 25.40 -1.89 6.68
CA LYS A 148 26.62 -2.50 6.13
C LYS A 148 27.86 -1.62 6.26
N GLY A 149 27.71 -0.30 6.08
CA GLY A 149 28.83 0.64 6.12
C GLY A 149 29.28 0.96 7.54
N ILE A 150 28.39 1.53 8.34
CA ILE A 150 28.73 2.05 9.67
C ILE A 150 28.75 0.94 10.72
N ILE A 151 27.71 0.11 10.79
CA ILE A 151 27.61 -0.92 11.84
C ILE A 151 28.58 -2.06 11.54
N ASP A 152 28.42 -2.74 10.43
CA ASP A 152 29.24 -3.90 10.10
C ASP A 152 30.69 -3.50 9.79
N GLY A 153 30.88 -2.48 8.95
CA GLY A 153 32.21 -2.04 8.52
C GLY A 153 32.99 -1.35 9.65
N LEU A 154 32.45 -0.27 10.18
CA LEU A 154 33.21 0.62 11.06
C LEU A 154 33.20 0.15 12.51
N ILE A 155 32.04 -0.25 13.04
CA ILE A 155 31.92 -0.66 14.44
C ILE A 155 32.40 -2.10 14.61
N ILE A 156 31.87 -3.07 13.86
CA ILE A 156 32.18 -4.49 14.07
C ILE A 156 33.57 -4.85 13.52
N ASN A 157 33.81 -4.64 12.22
CA ASN A 157 35.10 -5.01 11.63
C ASN A 157 36.24 -4.09 12.12
N GLY A 158 35.97 -2.80 12.35
CA GLY A 158 36.94 -1.88 12.94
C GLY A 158 37.38 -2.29 14.34
N SER A 159 36.45 -2.64 15.23
CA SER A 159 36.80 -3.14 16.56
C SER A 159 37.52 -4.49 16.50
N ALA A 160 37.10 -5.39 15.61
CA ALA A 160 37.80 -6.65 15.37
C ALA A 160 39.26 -6.41 14.92
N HIS A 161 39.51 -5.44 14.02
CA HIS A 161 40.86 -5.08 13.60
C HIS A 161 41.73 -4.51 14.73
N VAL A 162 41.16 -3.68 15.60
CA VAL A 162 41.88 -3.13 16.77
C VAL A 162 42.28 -4.25 17.72
N VAL A 163 41.35 -5.16 18.06
CA VAL A 163 41.67 -6.31 18.91
C VAL A 163 42.75 -7.16 18.27
N ASN A 164 42.65 -7.44 16.98
CA ASN A 164 43.62 -8.26 16.26
C ASN A 164 45.02 -7.60 16.21
N LEU A 165 45.07 -6.27 16.08
CA LEU A 165 46.32 -5.49 16.15
C LEU A 165 46.96 -5.62 17.54
N PHE A 166 46.17 -5.43 18.61
CA PHE A 166 46.63 -5.61 19.98
C PHE A 166 47.11 -7.03 20.25
N SER A 167 46.39 -8.05 19.77
CA SER A 167 46.80 -9.45 19.88
C SER A 167 48.12 -9.72 19.16
N ARG A 168 48.34 -9.16 17.95
CA ARG A 168 49.61 -9.29 17.22
C ARG A 168 50.77 -8.64 17.95
N ILE A 169 50.57 -7.43 18.49
CA ILE A 169 51.59 -6.73 19.28
C ILE A 169 51.91 -7.51 20.55
N SER A 170 50.89 -7.94 21.30
CA SER A 170 51.05 -8.73 22.52
C SER A 170 51.82 -10.03 22.27
N ARG A 171 51.55 -10.71 21.14
CA ARG A 171 52.28 -11.92 20.74
C ARG A 171 53.78 -11.69 20.53
N MET A 172 54.23 -10.49 20.16
CA MET A 172 55.66 -10.20 20.00
C MET A 172 56.41 -10.15 21.34
N PHE A 173 55.71 -9.90 22.46
CA PHE A 173 56.32 -9.96 23.80
C PHE A 173 56.62 -11.39 24.25
N GLN A 174 56.07 -12.40 23.59
CA GLN A 174 56.42 -13.80 23.83
C GLN A 174 57.63 -14.18 22.96
N SER A 175 58.84 -13.94 23.48
CA SER A 175 60.10 -14.22 22.76
C SER A 175 60.54 -15.68 22.78
N GLY A 176 59.92 -16.52 23.63
CA GLY A 176 60.26 -17.95 23.76
C GLY A 176 61.53 -18.25 24.57
N TYR A 177 62.32 -17.24 24.95
CA TYR A 177 63.52 -17.41 25.76
C TYR A 177 63.20 -17.39 27.26
N ILE A 178 63.62 -18.42 27.99
CA ILE A 178 63.36 -18.59 29.44
C ILE A 178 63.85 -17.39 30.27
N TYR A 179 65.00 -16.81 29.91
CA TYR A 179 65.59 -15.67 30.64
C TYR A 179 64.72 -14.41 30.62
N HIS A 180 64.00 -14.13 29.52
CA HIS A 180 63.10 -12.98 29.44
C HIS A 180 61.92 -13.12 30.40
N TYR A 181 61.37 -14.32 30.51
CA TYR A 181 60.29 -14.61 31.46
C TYR A 181 60.76 -14.49 32.91
N ALA A 182 61.93 -15.04 33.25
CA ALA A 182 62.51 -14.93 34.58
C ALA A 182 62.73 -13.47 35.00
N PHE A 183 63.24 -12.63 34.09
CA PHE A 183 63.44 -11.21 34.33
C PHE A 183 62.12 -10.46 34.62
N VAL A 184 61.08 -10.70 33.81
CA VAL A 184 59.75 -10.08 34.01
C VAL A 184 59.11 -10.54 35.33
N MET A 185 59.26 -11.81 35.72
CA MET A 185 58.74 -12.32 36.99
C MET A 185 59.36 -11.61 38.20
N ILE A 186 60.69 -11.44 38.22
CA ILE A 186 61.40 -10.75 39.31
C ILE A 186 60.93 -9.29 39.40
N LEU A 187 60.86 -8.58 38.27
CA LEU A 187 60.36 -7.21 38.23
C LEU A 187 58.90 -7.11 38.72
N GLY A 188 58.05 -8.07 38.33
CA GLY A 188 56.66 -8.14 38.77
C GLY A 188 56.54 -8.31 40.28
N VAL A 189 57.33 -9.20 40.89
CA VAL A 189 57.35 -9.41 42.34
C VAL A 189 57.85 -8.17 43.08
N VAL A 190 58.96 -7.57 42.64
CA VAL A 190 59.52 -6.35 43.26
C VAL A 190 58.53 -5.19 43.14
N GLY A 191 57.93 -5.00 41.97
CA GLY A 191 56.93 -3.95 41.74
C GLY A 191 55.67 -4.15 42.57
N PHE A 192 55.16 -5.38 42.66
CA PHE A 192 54.01 -5.72 43.49
C PHE A 192 54.30 -5.47 44.98
N LEU A 193 55.44 -5.95 45.49
CA LEU A 193 55.83 -5.72 46.88
C LEU A 193 56.02 -4.25 47.18
N SER A 194 56.64 -3.50 46.27
CA SER A 194 56.82 -2.05 46.41
C SER A 194 55.47 -1.33 46.45
N TYR A 195 54.55 -1.65 45.54
CA TYR A 195 53.19 -1.12 45.56
C TYR A 195 52.46 -1.47 46.86
N PHE A 196 52.48 -2.74 47.27
CA PHE A 196 51.78 -3.25 48.45
C PHE A 196 52.31 -2.70 49.78
N ILE A 197 53.62 -2.46 49.89
CA ILE A 197 54.24 -1.90 51.09
C ILE A 197 54.05 -0.37 51.14
N LEU A 198 54.14 0.32 50.00
CA LEU A 198 54.00 1.78 49.94
C LEU A 198 52.54 2.24 50.03
N THR A 199 51.57 1.49 49.48
CA THR A 199 50.14 1.89 49.55
C THR A 199 49.59 2.09 50.97
N PRO A 200 49.91 1.26 51.98
CA PRO A 200 49.53 1.53 53.37
C PRO A 200 50.42 2.58 54.07
N MET A 201 51.58 2.96 53.52
CA MET A 201 52.37 4.09 54.03
C MET A 201 51.84 5.46 53.59
N PHE A 202 51.06 5.52 52.51
CA PHE A 202 50.49 6.76 51.95
C PHE A 202 48.99 6.96 52.24
N LYS A 203 48.37 6.05 53.01
CA LYS A 203 47.05 6.23 53.63
C LYS A 203 47.22 6.53 55.11
#